data_AF-A0AAV5VQF2-F1
#
_entry.id   AF-A0AAV5VQF2-F1
#
_cell.length_a   1.000
_cell.length_b   1.000
_cell.length_c   1.000
_cell.angle_alpha   90.00
_cell.angle_beta   90.00
_cell.angle_gamma   90.00
#
_symmetry.space_group_name_H-M   'P 1'
#
loop_
_entity.id
_entity.type
_entity.pdbx_description
1 polymer ?
#
loop_
_entity_poly.entity_id
_entity_poly.type
_entity_poly.pdbx_seq_one_letter_code
_entity_poly.pdbx_strand_id
1 'polypeptide(L)'
;LLREMIVNESLRFGFDYDRIILLDVIVSVQIILPIITTLFVHPLVICMLNQQKTMRSDIRLGYYSTTAVLWLTDWIVFGLRGYCLSPYAAYYCDGPLCYRLGMPALMALLSFTVTLHLPCYMFLVVRMHQAVLRGSGSKWILSTR
;
A
#
# COMPACT_ATOMS: atom_id res chain seq x y z
N LEU A 1 22.41 4.54 -16.65
CA LEU A 1 22.94 5.92 -16.61
C LEU A 1 22.73 6.44 -15.18
N LEU A 2 23.59 5.98 -14.26
CA LEU A 2 23.56 6.39 -12.85
C LEU A 2 24.05 7.84 -12.81
N ARG A 3 23.17 8.79 -12.55
CA ARG A 3 23.55 10.18 -12.31
C ARG A 3 24.37 10.19 -11.02
N GLU A 4 25.65 10.51 -11.11
CA GLU A 4 26.52 10.68 -9.94
C GLU A 4 25.91 11.76 -9.05
N MET A 5 25.36 11.34 -7.91
CA MET A 5 25.04 12.25 -6.83
C MET A 5 26.37 12.65 -6.19
N ILE A 6 26.67 13.95 -6.16
CA ILE A 6 27.82 14.50 -5.45
C ILE A 6 27.55 14.27 -3.95
N VAL A 7 28.14 13.21 -3.39
CA VAL A 7 28.02 12.87 -1.98
C VAL A 7 29.17 13.56 -1.24
N ASN A 8 28.83 14.45 -0.30
CA ASN A 8 29.82 15.01 0.63
C ASN A 8 30.43 13.87 1.46
N GLU A 9 31.75 13.71 1.39
CA GLU A 9 32.47 12.63 2.08
C GLU A 9 32.40 12.71 3.62
N SER A 10 31.84 13.78 4.19
CA SER A 10 31.72 13.97 5.65
C SER A 10 30.54 13.21 6.30
N LEU A 11 29.61 12.63 5.53
CA LEU A 11 28.41 11.90 6.02
C LEU A 11 28.53 10.37 5.87
N ARG A 12 29.76 9.85 5.80
CA ARG A 12 30.12 8.53 5.24
C ARG A 12 29.82 7.29 6.11
N PHE A 13 29.27 7.41 7.31
CA PHE A 13 29.19 6.26 8.21
C PHE A 13 27.87 5.47 8.03
N GLY A 14 27.96 4.26 7.48
CA GLY A 14 26.88 3.26 7.45
C GLY A 14 26.00 3.24 6.18
N PHE A 15 26.14 4.20 5.28
CA PHE A 15 25.29 4.35 4.10
C PHE A 15 25.59 3.35 2.98
N ASP A 16 26.85 2.92 2.83
CA ASP A 16 27.26 2.04 1.73
C ASP A 16 26.62 0.65 1.82
N TYR A 17 26.48 0.10 3.03
CA TYR A 17 25.83 -1.20 3.23
C TYR A 17 24.34 -1.17 2.92
N ASP A 18 23.63 -0.13 3.38
CA ASP A 18 22.19 0.03 3.13
C ASP A 18 21.92 0.25 1.63
N ARG A 19 22.75 1.08 0.99
CA ARG A 19 22.63 1.35 -0.44
C ARG A 19 22.93 0.12 -1.30
N ILE A 20 23.95 -0.68 -0.99
CA ILE A 20 24.36 -1.79 -1.85
C ILE A 20 23.48 -3.03 -1.62
N ILE A 21 23.13 -3.34 -0.38
CA ILE A 21 22.40 -4.58 -0.07
C ILE A 21 20.90 -4.33 -0.04
N LEU A 22 20.46 -3.30 0.70
CA LEU A 22 19.05 -3.15 1.04
C LEU A 22 18.25 -2.51 -0.10
N LEU A 23 18.84 -1.55 -0.81
CA LEU A 23 18.19 -0.89 -1.93
C LEU A 23 17.91 -1.85 -3.10
N ASP A 24 18.88 -2.68 -3.50
CA ASP A 24 18.71 -3.67 -4.58
C ASP A 24 17.65 -4.72 -4.22
N VAL A 25 17.66 -5.19 -2.97
CA VAL A 25 16.64 -6.12 -2.47
C VAL A 25 15.26 -5.48 -2.49
N ILE A 26 15.13 -4.25 -2.01
CA ILE A 26 13.83 -3.57 -1.95
C ILE A 26 13.30 -3.26 -3.35
N VAL A 27 14.13 -2.76 -4.25
CA VAL A 27 13.70 -2.50 -5.63
C VAL A 27 13.25 -3.81 -6.30
N SER A 28 13.97 -4.91 -6.08
CA SER A 28 13.57 -6.23 -6.59
C SER A 28 12.23 -6.69 -6.00
N VAL A 29 12.05 -6.56 -4.69
CA VAL A 29 10.78 -6.88 -4.01
C VAL A 29 9.64 -6.00 -4.50
N GLN A 30 9.86 -4.70 -4.70
CA GLN A 30 8.86 -3.75 -5.21
C GLN A 30 8.47 -4.02 -6.66
N ILE A 31 9.29 -4.74 -7.44
CA ILE A 31 8.91 -5.19 -8.78
C ILE A 31 8.12 -6.50 -8.71
N ILE A 32 8.60 -7.47 -7.93
CA ILE A 32 8.03 -8.82 -7.89
C ILE A 32 6.70 -8.84 -7.12
N LEU A 33 6.64 -8.17 -5.97
CA LEU A 33 5.51 -8.26 -5.05
C LEU A 33 4.21 -7.71 -5.66
N PRO A 34 4.17 -6.51 -6.28
CA PRO A 34 2.95 -6.00 -6.90
C PRO A 34 2.43 -6.87 -8.04
N ILE A 35 3.32 -7.53 -8.78
CA ILE A 35 2.91 -8.45 -9.86
C ILE A 35 2.22 -9.68 -9.24
N ILE A 36 2.81 -10.26 -8.20
CA ILE A 36 2.24 -11.42 -7.50
C ILE A 36 0.92 -11.05 -6.82
N THR A 37 0.84 -9.92 -6.13
CA THR A 37 -0.39 -9.49 -5.46
C THR A 37 -1.49 -9.21 -6.47
N THR A 38 -1.18 -8.46 -7.55
CA THR A 38 -2.11 -8.14 -8.65
C THR A 38 -2.66 -9.37 -9.34
N LEU A 39 -1.82 -10.38 -9.61
CA LEU A 39 -2.22 -11.56 -10.36
C LEU A 39 -2.88 -12.65 -9.50
N PHE A 40 -2.41 -12.85 -8.27
CA PHE A 40 -2.86 -13.97 -7.43
C PHE A 40 -3.74 -13.52 -6.28
N VAL A 41 -3.28 -12.55 -5.48
CA VAL A 41 -3.94 -12.21 -4.21
C VAL A 41 -5.28 -11.52 -4.47
N HIS A 42 -5.31 -10.49 -5.30
CA HIS A 42 -6.54 -9.72 -5.54
C HIS A 42 -7.63 -10.54 -6.25
N PRO A 43 -7.33 -11.33 -7.30
CA PRO A 43 -8.33 -12.22 -7.91
C PRO A 43 -8.80 -13.31 -6.96
N LEU A 44 -7.92 -13.85 -6.10
CA LEU A 44 -8.29 -14.83 -5.10
C LEU A 44 -9.29 -14.24 -4.09
N VAL A 45 -9.05 -13.03 -3.58
CA VAL A 45 -9.98 -12.34 -2.67
C VAL A 45 -11.33 -12.11 -3.34
N ILE A 46 -11.35 -11.63 -4.59
CA ILE A 46 -12.59 -11.43 -5.35
C ILE A 46 -13.33 -12.76 -5.60
N CYS A 47 -12.59 -13.84 -5.91
CA CYS A 47 -13.15 -15.17 -6.10
C CYS A 47 -13.80 -15.70 -4.81
N MET A 48 -13.10 -15.59 -3.67
CA MET A 48 -13.64 -15.98 -2.37
C MET A 48 -14.90 -15.17 -2.02
N LEU A 49 -14.91 -13.86 -2.30
CA LEU A 49 -16.09 -13.01 -2.07
C LEU A 49 -17.29 -13.41 -2.93
N ASN A 50 -17.06 -13.84 -4.17
CA ASN A 50 -18.12 -14.29 -5.07
C ASN A 50 -18.74 -15.63 -4.64
N GLN A 51 -17.97 -16.50 -3.97
CA GLN A 51 -18.47 -17.78 -3.47
C GLN A 51 -19.34 -17.63 -2.21
N GLN A 52 -19.10 -16.60 -1.39
CA GLN A 52 -19.81 -16.38 -0.13
C GLN A 52 -21.14 -15.62 -0.33
N LYS A 53 -22.20 -16.35 -0.70
CA LYS A 53 -23.55 -15.77 -0.92
C LYS A 53 -24.26 -15.30 0.35
N THR A 54 -23.83 -15.76 1.52
CA THR A 54 -24.46 -15.46 2.83
C THR A 54 -24.03 -14.13 3.43
N MET A 55 -23.07 -13.46 2.80
CA MET A 55 -22.45 -12.24 3.33
C MET A 55 -23.32 -11.01 3.06
N ARG A 56 -23.48 -10.14 4.08
CA ARG A 56 -24.24 -8.89 3.96
C ARG A 56 -23.64 -7.98 2.88
N SER A 57 -24.49 -7.40 2.05
CA SER A 57 -24.12 -6.54 0.90
C SER A 57 -23.13 -5.42 1.27
N ASP A 58 -23.32 -4.80 2.43
CA ASP A 58 -22.50 -3.66 2.86
C ASP A 58 -21.05 -4.06 3.13
N ILE A 59 -20.85 -5.23 3.72
CA ILE A 59 -19.51 -5.76 4.00
C ILE A 59 -18.86 -6.14 2.66
N ARG A 60 -19.65 -6.70 1.73
CA ARG A 60 -19.17 -7.07 0.39
C ARG A 60 -18.69 -5.84 -0.39
N LEU A 61 -19.46 -4.75 -0.33
CA LEU A 61 -19.08 -3.46 -0.91
C LEU A 61 -17.79 -2.91 -0.28
N GLY A 62 -17.67 -3.01 1.05
CA GLY A 62 -16.45 -2.62 1.77
C GLY A 62 -15.23 -3.37 1.26
N TYR A 63 -15.33 -4.70 1.11
CA TYR A 63 -14.23 -5.51 0.57
C TYR A 63 -13.87 -5.15 -0.88
N TYR A 64 -14.85 -4.96 -1.77
CA TYR A 64 -14.56 -4.55 -3.14
C TYR A 64 -13.89 -3.18 -3.19
N SER A 65 -14.35 -2.23 -2.38
CA SER A 65 -13.77 -0.89 -2.27
C SER A 65 -12.32 -0.97 -1.79
N THR A 66 -12.05 -1.70 -0.69
CA THR A 66 -10.68 -1.88 -0.17
C THR A 66 -9.78 -2.59 -1.19
N THR A 67 -10.29 -3.62 -1.87
CA THR A 67 -9.51 -4.37 -2.88
C THR A 67 -9.20 -3.48 -4.09
N ALA A 68 -10.15 -2.68 -4.57
CA ALA A 68 -9.94 -1.75 -5.68
C ALA A 68 -8.90 -0.67 -5.35
N VAL A 69 -8.95 -0.12 -4.13
CA VAL A 69 -7.95 0.86 -3.67
C VAL A 69 -6.58 0.22 -3.54
N LEU A 70 -6.48 -0.99 -2.98
CA LEU A 70 -5.21 -1.72 -2.91
C LEU A 70 -4.63 -2.01 -4.30
N TRP A 71 -5.47 -2.38 -5.27
CA TRP A 71 -5.06 -2.54 -6.66
C TRP A 71 -4.45 -1.27 -7.21
N LEU A 72 -5.13 -0.13 -7.03
CA LEU A 72 -4.63 1.17 -7.47
C LEU A 72 -3.29 1.51 -6.80
N THR A 73 -3.19 1.29 -5.49
CA THR A 73 -1.97 1.54 -4.71
C THR A 73 -0.81 0.66 -5.18
N ASP A 74 -1.02 -0.63 -5.43
CA ASP A 74 0.01 -1.55 -5.93
C ASP A 74 0.59 -1.08 -7.27
N TRP A 75 -0.26 -0.62 -8.19
CA TRP A 75 0.17 -0.06 -9.48
C TRP A 75 0.95 1.26 -9.33
N ILE A 76 0.52 2.12 -8.42
CA ILE A 76 1.21 3.39 -8.14
C ILE A 76 2.59 3.11 -7.52
N VAL A 77 2.67 2.19 -6.54
CA VAL A 77 3.93 1.79 -5.91
C VAL A 77 4.86 1.13 -6.93
N PHE A 78 4.35 0.24 -7.78
CA PHE A 78 5.11 -0.40 -8.85
C PHE A 78 5.71 0.61 -9.82
N GLY A 79 4.95 1.65 -10.18
CA GLY A 79 5.41 2.69 -11.08
C GLY A 79 6.26 3.77 -10.40
N LEU A 80 6.25 3.83 -9.07
CA LEU A 80 7.02 4.79 -8.28
C LEU A 80 8.39 4.27 -7.88
N ARG A 81 8.47 3.00 -7.46
CA ARG A 81 9.69 2.33 -6.94
C ARG A 81 10.45 3.21 -5.95
N GLY A 82 9.70 3.67 -4.95
CA GLY A 82 10.18 4.62 -3.96
C GLY A 82 10.78 3.93 -2.75
N TYR A 83 11.91 4.43 -2.28
CA TYR A 83 12.58 3.97 -1.07
C TYR A 83 12.91 5.16 -0.16
N CYS A 84 12.44 5.11 1.09
CA CYS A 84 12.82 6.08 2.10
C CYS A 84 14.17 5.66 2.68
N LEU A 85 15.20 6.48 2.47
CA LEU A 85 16.55 6.22 2.94
C LEU A 85 16.63 6.51 4.45
N SER A 86 16.29 5.56 5.30
CA SER A 86 16.51 5.69 6.75
C SER A 86 18.02 5.78 7.03
N PRO A 87 18.52 6.69 7.89
CA PRO A 87 17.81 7.59 8.81
C PRO A 87 17.53 9.00 8.23
N TYR A 88 17.81 9.24 6.96
CA TYR A 88 17.65 10.54 6.33
C TYR A 88 16.21 10.80 5.88
N ALA A 89 15.78 12.06 5.91
CA ALA A 89 14.52 12.50 5.29
C ALA A 89 14.64 12.58 3.75
N ALA A 90 15.37 11.64 3.13
CA ALA A 90 15.58 11.58 1.70
C ALA A 90 14.68 10.50 1.07
N TYR A 91 14.00 10.89 0.01
CA TYR A 91 13.13 10.00 -0.76
C TYR A 91 13.82 9.64 -2.07
N TYR A 92 14.29 8.40 -2.18
CA TYR A 92 14.84 7.85 -3.42
C TYR A 92 13.72 7.26 -4.27
N CYS A 93 13.79 7.44 -5.57
CA CYS A 93 12.72 7.07 -6.48
C CYS A 93 13.29 6.79 -7.88
N ASP A 94 13.04 5.58 -8.40
CA ASP A 94 13.60 5.07 -9.66
C ASP A 94 12.53 4.48 -10.59
N GLY A 95 11.27 4.84 -10.38
CA GLY A 95 10.14 4.36 -11.18
C GLY A 95 9.84 5.20 -12.43
N PRO A 96 9.09 4.65 -13.41
CA PRO A 96 8.66 5.39 -14.60
C PRO A 96 7.79 6.63 -14.28
N LEU A 97 7.02 6.62 -13.19
CA LEU A 97 6.29 7.80 -12.75
C LEU A 97 7.24 8.90 -12.25
N CYS A 98 8.37 8.52 -11.66
CA CYS A 98 9.37 9.48 -11.16
C CYS A 98 9.99 10.32 -12.27
N TYR A 99 10.21 9.71 -13.44
CA TYR A 99 10.78 10.42 -14.59
C TYR A 99 9.79 11.41 -15.21
N ARG A 100 8.48 11.13 -15.11
CA ARG A 100 7.43 11.94 -15.76
C ARG A 100 6.77 12.96 -14.84
N LEU A 101 6.71 12.69 -13.53
CA LEU A 101 6.07 13.55 -12.55
C LEU A 101 7.12 14.22 -11.66
N GLY A 102 6.93 15.51 -11.38
CA GLY A 102 7.73 16.20 -10.38
C GLY A 102 7.47 15.69 -8.96
N MET A 103 8.46 15.83 -8.08
CA MET A 103 8.37 15.47 -6.65
C MET A 103 7.11 15.95 -5.91
N PRO A 104 6.61 17.19 -6.07
CA PRO A 104 5.39 17.60 -5.37
C PRO A 104 4.15 16.80 -5.81
N ALA A 105 4.02 16.51 -7.10
CA ALA A 105 2.90 15.74 -7.63
C ALA A 105 2.95 14.27 -7.16
N LEU A 106 4.17 13.73 -7.07
CA LEU A 106 4.43 12.38 -6.59
C LEU A 106 4.06 12.21 -5.11
N MET A 107 4.45 13.16 -4.26
CA MET A 107 4.09 13.15 -2.84
C MET A 107 2.59 13.36 -2.63
N ALA A 108 1.96 14.21 -3.44
CA ALA A 108 0.50 14.38 -3.43
C ALA A 108 -0.22 13.09 -3.83
N LEU A 109 0.26 12.39 -4.86
CA LEU A 109 -0.30 11.10 -5.30
C LEU A 109 -0.20 10.04 -4.19
N LEU A 110 0.97 9.92 -3.56
CA LEU A 110 1.16 9.01 -2.43
C LEU A 110 0.21 9.33 -1.27
N SER A 111 0.18 10.60 -0.84
CA SER A 111 -0.69 11.05 0.24
C SER A 111 -2.16 10.76 -0.06
N PHE A 112 -2.60 11.03 -1.30
CA PHE A 112 -3.95 10.73 -1.76
C PHE A 112 -4.27 9.24 -1.65
N THR A 113 -3.38 8.36 -2.12
CA THR A 113 -3.62 6.90 -2.05
C THR A 113 -3.72 6.37 -0.62
N VAL A 114 -2.84 6.83 0.29
CA VAL A 114 -2.88 6.43 1.70
C VAL A 114 -4.16 6.94 2.37
N THR A 115 -4.51 8.19 2.09
CA THR A 115 -5.73 8.83 2.62
C THR A 115 -7.00 8.16 2.09
N LEU A 116 -6.99 7.63 0.87
CA LEU A 116 -8.11 6.87 0.31
C LEU A 116 -8.21 5.45 0.90
N HIS A 117 -7.07 4.81 1.17
CA HIS A 117 -7.02 3.44 1.68
C HIS A 117 -7.52 3.32 3.13
N LEU A 118 -7.07 4.22 4.00
CA LEU A 118 -7.43 4.25 5.42
C LEU A 118 -8.94 4.20 5.70
N PRO A 119 -9.79 5.09 5.15
CA PRO A 119 -11.23 5.08 5.43
C PRO A 119 -11.92 3.83 4.89
N CYS A 120 -11.52 3.32 3.71
CA CYS A 120 -12.08 2.09 3.16
C CYS A 120 -11.79 0.90 4.08
N TYR A 121 -10.56 0.78 4.57
CA TYR A 121 -10.18 -0.25 5.54
C TYR A 121 -10.92 -0.09 6.87
N MET A 122 -10.94 1.12 7.43
CA MET A 122 -11.61 1.37 8.71
C MET A 122 -13.12 1.09 8.65
N PHE A 123 -13.78 1.46 7.55
CA PHE A 123 -15.18 1.12 7.31
C PHE A 123 -15.40 -0.40 7.38
N LEU A 124 -14.56 -1.18 6.69
CA LEU A 124 -14.67 -2.63 6.67
C LEU A 124 -14.48 -3.25 8.06
N VAL A 125 -13.42 -2.84 8.76
CA VAL A 125 -13.09 -3.34 10.12
C VAL A 125 -14.22 -3.04 11.10
N VAL A 126 -14.77 -1.82 11.08
CA VAL A 126 -15.88 -1.45 11.97
C VAL A 126 -17.12 -2.31 11.68
N ARG A 127 -17.46 -2.55 10.41
CA ARG A 127 -18.63 -3.39 10.06
C ARG A 127 -18.43 -4.85 10.45
N MET A 128 -17.23 -5.40 10.30
CA MET A 128 -16.92 -6.75 10.78
C MET A 128 -16.99 -6.85 12.30
N HIS A 129 -16.42 -5.87 12.99
CA HIS A 129 -16.44 -5.83 14.45
C HIS A 129 -17.88 -5.81 14.96
N GLN A 130 -18.75 -4.99 14.36
CA GLN A 130 -20.19 -4.98 14.67
C GLN A 130 -20.86 -6.32 14.39
N ALA A 131 -20.50 -7.01 13.30
CA ALA A 131 -21.06 -8.33 12.99
C ALA A 131 -20.68 -9.39 14.03
N VAL A 132 -19.43 -9.38 14.52
CA VAL A 132 -18.95 -10.28 15.57
C VAL A 132 -19.64 -9.98 16.90
N LEU A 133 -19.74 -8.70 17.29
CA LEU A 133 -20.38 -8.31 18.55
C LEU A 133 -21.86 -8.70 18.63
N ARG A 134 -22.60 -8.66 17.51
CA ARG A 134 -24.00 -9.09 17.46
C ARG A 134 -24.18 -10.58 17.82
N GLY A 135 -23.17 -11.42 17.61
CA GLY A 135 -23.18 -12.82 18.03
C GLY A 135 -22.81 -13.06 19.50
N SER A 136 -22.18 -12.09 20.18
CA SER A 136 -21.54 -12.29 21.49
C SER A 136 -22.35 -11.78 22.69
N GLY A 137 -23.53 -11.18 22.48
CA GLY A 137 -24.34 -10.61 23.58
C GLY A 137 -23.70 -9.41 24.31
N SER A 138 -22.69 -8.78 23.71
CA SER A 138 -21.93 -7.67 24.31
C SER A 138 -22.77 -6.39 24.39
N LYS A 139 -22.56 -5.60 25.46
CA LYS A 139 -23.22 -4.29 25.68
C LYS A 139 -22.70 -3.17 24.78
N TRP A 140 -21.60 -3.37 24.04
CA TRP A 140 -20.92 -2.34 23.25
C TRP A 140 -21.37 -2.29 21.78
N ILE A 141 -22.67 -2.48 21.51
CA ILE A 141 -23.22 -2.43 20.14
C ILE A 141 -23.40 -0.97 19.74
N LEU A 142 -22.54 -0.48 18.84
CA LEU A 142 -22.53 0.93 18.42
C LEU A 142 -23.77 1.36 17.60
N SER A 143 -24.45 0.44 16.91
CA SER A 143 -25.73 0.69 16.22
C SER A 143 -26.41 -0.61 15.73
N THR A 144 -27.73 -0.70 15.88
CA THR A 144 -28.57 -1.86 15.49
C THR A 144 -29.12 -1.79 14.06
N ARG A 145 -28.93 -0.69 13.32
CA ARG A 145 -29.30 -0.59 11.89
C ARG A 145 -28.29 -1.28 10.96
#